data_AF-H9N4P5-F1
#
_entry.id   AF-H9N4P5-F1
#
_cell.length_a   1.000
_cell.length_b   1.000
_cell.length_c   1.000
_cell.angle_alpha   90.00
_cell.angle_beta   90.00
_cell.angle_gamma   90.00
#
_symmetry.space_group_name_H-M   'P 1'
#
loop_
_entity.id
_entity.type
_entity.pdbx_description
1 polymer ?
#
loop_
_entity_poly.entity_id
_entity_poly.type
_entity_poly.pdbx_seq_one_letter_code
_entity_poly.pdbx_strand_id
1 'polypeptide(L)'
;RSLRLTFNLDKHPDWRYIFTAPVTHDPSLRNIFLPLTIGAALYMYEVKHIGHLVSFLQENQINALHTTPSIYREILAVLDNKETIPSLKYISSGGEKLDRETAIALRKCFQADIVSNVYGSTETCVGVAQYRIDENLNIDVPLGQVFHNNRLFVLDEFNNTVPLHVVGEICVEGVALASGYHNLPQITTEKFKPSFISEGKTFFRTGDLGKQIAPGVIEFLGRKDNQVKVNGYRIDPGEIEYQLSRHSQIERAIVLSLNVDNQTQLSAYCQTDKDIEISEIREFISSSLPVYMIPTYFIFLKQFPLTRHGKIDLRSLAELNEISKLTLENYTAPRNNLESKLVNIWEKILTKQPIGIFDNFFEIGGHSLLLSRVATHVHKELNMLVKLADFFKVPTIAGLAALVSKTQYDYQEPIPTITQQKSYLMSHGQRRLWALEFLDRNHTAYGMPSAYEFNGDLNIAAFENAFQNLIQRHEILRTTFTLIDNEPRQIVHEQMDFAVKQIDLMEYEKKEEIISEAIHNNAKTTFNLETGSLLKVNLLKVS
;
A
#
# COMPACT_ATOMS: atom_id res chain seq x y z
N ARG A 1 27.42 -8.18 18.42
CA ARG A 1 26.15 -8.79 18.86
C ARG A 1 25.18 -8.61 17.71
N SER A 2 24.69 -9.69 17.12
CA SER A 2 23.71 -9.66 16.02
C SER A 2 22.32 -9.30 16.53
N LEU A 3 21.50 -8.63 15.72
CA LEU A 3 20.11 -8.29 16.05
C LEU A 3 19.26 -9.55 15.92
N ARG A 4 18.75 -10.12 17.03
CA ARG A 4 17.58 -11.00 16.92
C ARG A 4 16.46 -10.03 16.54
N LEU A 5 15.37 -10.49 15.94
CA LEU A 5 14.10 -9.77 16.11
C LEU A 5 13.67 -9.88 17.60
N THR A 6 14.54 -9.50 18.54
CA THR A 6 14.36 -9.40 20.00
C THR A 6 13.65 -8.11 20.33
N PHE A 7 12.62 -7.77 19.56
CA PHE A 7 11.75 -6.64 19.86
C PHE A 7 10.58 -7.09 20.75
N ASN A 8 10.61 -8.30 21.30
CA ASN A 8 9.50 -8.91 22.01
C ASN A 8 8.20 -8.88 21.19
N LEU A 9 8.28 -8.84 19.84
CA LEU A 9 7.10 -8.84 18.97
C LEU A 9 6.29 -10.13 19.16
N ASP A 10 7.01 -11.21 19.49
CA ASP A 10 6.51 -12.52 19.91
C ASP A 10 5.77 -12.50 21.26
N LYS A 11 5.84 -11.42 22.06
CA LYS A 11 5.11 -11.29 23.33
C LYS A 11 3.73 -10.67 23.18
N HIS A 12 3.30 -10.36 21.96
CA HIS A 12 2.05 -9.65 21.71
C HIS A 12 1.25 -10.28 20.56
N PRO A 13 0.59 -11.43 20.78
CA PRO A 13 -0.26 -12.07 19.78
C PRO A 13 -1.40 -11.16 19.28
N ASP A 14 -1.74 -10.11 20.03
CA ASP A 14 -2.77 -9.13 19.66
C ASP A 14 -2.30 -8.07 18.64
N TRP A 15 -1.05 -8.14 18.17
CA TRP A 15 -0.55 -7.16 17.20
C TRP A 15 -1.29 -7.26 15.87
N ARG A 16 -1.56 -6.09 15.29
CA ARG A 16 -2.23 -5.93 14.00
C ARG A 16 -1.21 -5.44 12.97
N TYR A 17 -0.85 -6.30 12.05
CA TYR A 17 0.02 -5.98 10.92
C TYR A 17 -0.81 -5.71 9.68
N ILE A 18 -0.34 -4.80 8.85
CA ILE A 18 -0.96 -4.53 7.55
C ILE A 18 -0.16 -5.15 6.41
N PHE A 19 -0.87 -5.75 5.46
CA PHE A 19 -0.32 -6.21 4.19
C PHE A 19 -0.71 -5.27 3.08
N THR A 20 0.29 -4.56 2.53
CA THR A 20 0.09 -3.56 1.46
C THR A 20 0.99 -3.75 0.25
N ALA A 21 2.10 -4.48 0.39
CA ALA A 21 3.04 -4.70 -0.71
C ALA A 21 2.47 -5.66 -1.77
N PRO A 22 2.67 -5.42 -3.08
CA PRO A 22 2.32 -6.39 -4.11
C PRO A 22 3.00 -7.74 -3.89
N VAL A 23 2.25 -8.85 -4.04
CA VAL A 23 2.78 -10.22 -3.89
C VAL A 23 3.93 -10.56 -4.85
N THR A 24 4.10 -9.79 -5.92
CA THR A 24 5.19 -9.93 -6.89
C THR A 24 6.53 -9.37 -6.38
N HIS A 25 6.54 -8.69 -5.23
CA HIS A 25 7.73 -8.08 -4.65
C HIS A 25 8.02 -8.64 -3.26
N ASP A 26 9.30 -8.74 -2.90
CA ASP A 26 9.74 -9.40 -1.67
C ASP A 26 9.30 -8.73 -0.34
N PRO A 27 8.98 -7.42 -0.24
CA PRO A 27 8.38 -6.88 0.99
C PRO A 27 7.06 -7.56 1.39
N SER A 28 6.33 -8.17 0.43
CA SER A 28 5.14 -8.98 0.73
C SER A 28 5.46 -10.18 1.62
N LEU A 29 6.62 -10.81 1.47
CA LEU A 29 7.07 -11.92 2.31
C LEU A 29 7.18 -11.47 3.77
N ARG A 30 7.71 -10.28 4.01
CA ARG A 30 7.78 -9.71 5.36
C ARG A 30 6.39 -9.36 5.88
N ASN A 31 5.53 -8.75 5.07
CA ASN A 31 4.17 -8.42 5.52
C ASN A 31 3.36 -9.67 5.89
N ILE A 32 3.56 -10.79 5.18
CA ILE A 32 2.81 -12.04 5.41
C ILE A 32 3.46 -12.88 6.52
N PHE A 33 4.74 -13.26 6.36
CA PHE A 33 5.32 -14.28 7.20
C PHE A 33 5.77 -13.76 8.57
N LEU A 34 6.19 -12.50 8.69
CA LEU A 34 6.57 -11.95 9.99
C LEU A 34 5.41 -12.03 11.01
N PRO A 35 4.21 -11.48 10.75
CA PRO A 35 3.10 -11.57 11.70
C PRO A 35 2.65 -13.02 11.97
N LEU A 36 2.60 -13.87 10.93
CA LEU A 36 2.17 -15.26 11.10
C LEU A 36 3.12 -16.06 12.00
N THR A 37 4.43 -15.77 11.97
CA THR A 37 5.40 -16.46 12.85
C THR A 37 5.31 -16.08 14.32
N ILE A 38 4.62 -14.98 14.66
CA ILE A 38 4.47 -14.48 16.04
C ILE A 38 3.02 -14.52 16.53
N GLY A 39 2.09 -15.12 15.76
CA GLY A 39 0.67 -15.22 16.13
C GLY A 39 -0.12 -13.92 16.01
N ALA A 40 0.40 -12.92 15.30
CA ALA A 40 -0.25 -11.63 15.10
C ALA A 40 -1.35 -11.68 14.01
N ALA A 41 -2.29 -10.75 14.07
CA ALA A 41 -3.34 -10.59 13.06
C ALA A 41 -2.82 -9.86 11.81
N LEU A 42 -3.15 -10.39 10.63
CA LEU A 42 -2.81 -9.80 9.33
C LEU A 42 -4.02 -9.15 8.67
N TYR A 43 -3.93 -7.84 8.42
CA TYR A 43 -4.95 -7.04 7.77
C TYR A 43 -4.58 -6.84 6.30
N MET A 44 -5.33 -7.49 5.42
CA MET A 44 -5.18 -7.37 3.97
C MET A 44 -5.70 -6.01 3.51
N TYR A 45 -4.87 -5.19 2.88
CA TYR A 45 -5.28 -3.86 2.45
C TYR A 45 -4.65 -3.47 1.11
N GLU A 46 -5.50 -3.17 0.13
CA GLU A 46 -5.06 -2.58 -1.13
C GLU A 46 -5.02 -1.05 -1.00
N VAL A 47 -3.83 -0.47 -1.13
CA VAL A 47 -3.65 0.98 -1.03
C VAL A 47 -4.25 1.67 -2.24
N LYS A 48 -5.46 2.23 -2.08
CA LYS A 48 -6.12 3.02 -3.14
C LYS A 48 -5.52 4.43 -3.27
N HIS A 49 -5.38 5.12 -2.14
CA HIS A 49 -4.70 6.40 -2.00
C HIS A 49 -4.28 6.60 -0.54
N ILE A 50 -3.36 7.54 -0.29
CA ILE A 50 -2.73 7.74 1.02
C ILE A 50 -3.75 8.09 2.12
N GLY A 51 -4.75 8.94 1.83
CA GLY A 51 -5.78 9.26 2.81
C GLY A 51 -6.53 8.04 3.35
N HIS A 52 -6.93 7.12 2.47
CA HIS A 52 -7.63 5.90 2.87
C HIS A 52 -6.70 4.95 3.64
N LEU A 53 -5.39 4.93 3.31
CA LEU A 53 -4.41 4.21 4.12
C LEU A 53 -4.35 4.78 5.55
N VAL A 54 -4.28 6.10 5.71
CA VAL A 54 -4.27 6.74 7.05
C VAL A 54 -5.52 6.39 7.84
N SER A 55 -6.72 6.54 7.24
CA SER A 55 -7.98 6.16 7.87
C SER A 55 -8.01 4.68 8.25
N PHE A 56 -7.58 3.78 7.35
CA PHE A 56 -7.52 2.35 7.62
C PHE A 56 -6.60 2.02 8.79
N LEU A 57 -5.42 2.63 8.87
CA LEU A 57 -4.48 2.45 9.98
C LEU A 57 -5.12 2.86 11.33
N GLN A 58 -5.85 3.97 11.35
CA GLN A 58 -6.54 4.48 12.54
C GLN A 58 -7.74 3.60 12.94
N GLU A 59 -8.66 3.35 12.01
CA GLU A 59 -9.89 2.58 12.24
C GLU A 59 -9.61 1.15 12.70
N ASN A 60 -8.60 0.51 12.10
CA ASN A 60 -8.24 -0.87 12.44
C ASN A 60 -7.21 -0.98 13.57
N GLN A 61 -6.74 0.16 14.10
CA GLN A 61 -5.71 0.24 15.15
C GLN A 61 -4.46 -0.57 14.80
N ILE A 62 -3.96 -0.38 13.56
CA ILE A 62 -2.79 -1.11 13.07
C ILE A 62 -1.55 -0.76 13.90
N ASN A 63 -0.78 -1.77 14.31
CA ASN A 63 0.40 -1.61 15.16
C ASN A 63 1.71 -1.53 14.40
N ALA A 64 1.80 -2.17 13.23
CA ALA A 64 3.04 -2.27 12.48
C ALA A 64 2.83 -1.91 11.00
N LEU A 65 3.62 -0.94 10.53
CA LEU A 65 3.69 -0.55 9.13
C LEU A 65 5.13 -0.69 8.63
N HIS A 66 5.29 -1.39 7.52
CA HIS A 66 6.52 -1.37 6.73
C HIS A 66 6.19 -0.84 5.34
N THR A 67 6.82 0.27 4.95
CA THR A 67 6.64 0.89 3.64
C THR A 67 7.86 1.75 3.31
N THR A 68 7.83 2.50 2.21
CA THR A 68 8.99 3.25 1.72
C THR A 68 9.05 4.67 2.29
N PRO A 69 10.23 5.32 2.32
CA PRO A 69 10.36 6.73 2.68
C PRO A 69 9.36 7.63 1.95
N SER A 70 9.18 7.40 0.65
CA SER A 70 8.16 8.06 -0.17
C SER A 70 6.75 8.00 0.43
N ILE A 71 6.25 6.80 0.73
CA ILE A 71 4.90 6.64 1.30
C ILE A 71 4.81 7.28 2.69
N TYR A 72 5.88 7.23 3.49
CA TYR A 72 5.93 7.91 4.78
C TYR A 72 5.84 9.43 4.67
N ARG A 73 6.53 10.05 3.71
CA ARG A 73 6.40 11.50 3.45
C ARG A 73 4.96 11.87 3.09
N GLU A 74 4.29 11.02 2.32
CA GLU A 74 2.88 11.21 1.99
C GLU A 74 1.97 11.12 3.22
N ILE A 75 2.18 10.11 4.07
CA ILE A 75 1.42 9.96 5.32
C ILE A 75 1.63 11.20 6.21
N LEU A 76 2.89 11.64 6.38
CA LEU A 76 3.23 12.83 7.16
C LEU A 76 2.58 14.11 6.61
N ALA A 77 2.43 14.22 5.29
CA ALA A 77 1.81 15.38 4.67
C ALA A 77 0.27 15.37 4.73
N VAL A 78 -0.33 14.18 4.81
CA VAL A 78 -1.78 14.02 4.96
C VAL A 78 -2.23 14.19 6.41
N LEU A 79 -1.37 13.82 7.37
CA LEU A 79 -1.60 14.09 8.79
C LEU A 79 -1.40 15.58 9.06
N ASP A 80 -2.38 16.23 9.69
CA ASP A 80 -2.16 17.59 10.20
C ASP A 80 -1.08 17.57 11.30
N ASN A 81 -0.38 18.70 11.52
CA ASN A 81 0.71 18.81 12.52
C ASN A 81 0.33 18.42 13.97
N LYS A 82 -0.95 18.19 14.26
CA LYS A 82 -1.47 17.74 15.57
C LYS A 82 -1.98 16.30 15.55
N GLU A 83 -2.10 15.69 14.39
CA GLU A 83 -2.59 14.33 14.22
C GLU A 83 -1.44 13.32 14.26
N THR A 84 -1.73 12.16 14.84
CA THR A 84 -0.82 11.01 14.86
C THR A 84 -1.67 9.74 14.83
N ILE A 85 -1.01 8.58 14.77
CA ILE A 85 -1.66 7.28 14.82
C ILE A 85 -1.11 6.55 16.06
N PRO A 86 -1.71 6.75 17.26
CA PRO A 86 -1.13 6.26 18.53
C PRO A 86 -0.98 4.73 18.61
N SER A 87 -1.81 4.01 17.85
CA SER A 87 -1.77 2.55 17.71
C SER A 87 -0.54 2.05 16.97
N LEU A 88 0.08 2.88 16.11
CA LEU A 88 1.24 2.51 15.31
C LEU A 88 2.51 2.50 16.17
N LYS A 89 2.93 1.31 16.61
CA LYS A 89 4.07 1.09 17.51
C LYS A 89 5.35 0.70 16.79
N TYR A 90 5.25 0.12 15.59
CA TYR A 90 6.39 -0.30 14.79
C TYR A 90 6.35 0.33 13.40
N ILE A 91 7.31 1.23 13.16
CA ILE A 91 7.49 1.92 11.89
C ILE A 91 8.81 1.47 11.30
N SER A 92 8.73 0.86 10.13
CA SER A 92 9.89 0.42 9.39
C SER A 92 9.86 0.98 7.98
N SER A 93 10.94 1.63 7.60
CA SER A 93 11.18 2.17 6.28
C SER A 93 12.19 1.32 5.52
N GLY A 94 12.01 1.14 4.22
CA GLY A 94 12.93 0.38 3.40
C GLY A 94 12.63 0.54 1.91
N GLY A 95 13.49 -0.01 1.06
CA GLY A 95 13.29 0.05 -0.39
C GLY A 95 13.77 1.34 -1.07
N GLU A 96 14.05 2.42 -0.34
CA GLU A 96 14.68 3.66 -0.85
C GLU A 96 15.71 4.20 0.15
N LYS A 97 16.52 5.20 -0.25
CA LYS A 97 17.33 5.95 0.73
C LYS A 97 16.38 6.75 1.61
N LEU A 98 16.39 6.48 2.92
CA LEU A 98 15.72 7.32 3.90
C LEU A 98 16.58 8.55 4.17
N ASP A 99 16.08 9.72 3.81
CA ASP A 99 16.72 10.98 4.14
C ASP A 99 16.55 11.33 5.63
N ARG A 100 17.50 12.11 6.16
CA ARG A 100 17.56 12.48 7.57
C ARG A 100 16.33 13.27 8.02
N GLU A 101 15.81 14.15 7.17
CA GLU A 101 14.68 15.03 7.48
C GLU A 101 13.41 14.20 7.69
N THR A 102 13.11 13.29 6.77
CA THR A 102 11.99 12.35 6.86
C THR A 102 12.14 11.43 8.06
N ALA A 103 13.35 10.93 8.36
CA ALA A 103 13.59 10.09 9.54
C ALA A 103 13.25 10.84 10.85
N ILE A 104 13.70 12.08 10.98
CA ILE A 104 13.41 12.93 12.15
C ILE A 104 11.91 13.26 12.21
N ALA A 105 11.28 13.57 11.08
CA ALA A 105 9.86 13.85 11.01
C ALA A 105 9.01 12.65 11.46
N LEU A 106 9.34 11.43 11.00
CA LEU A 106 8.69 10.20 11.46
C LEU A 106 8.84 10.00 12.96
N ARG A 107 10.05 10.19 13.49
CA ARG A 107 10.32 10.01 14.91
C ARG A 107 9.57 11.03 15.79
N LYS A 108 9.38 12.26 15.30
CA LYS A 108 8.63 13.31 16.01
C LYS A 108 7.11 13.13 15.91
N CYS A 109 6.61 12.75 14.74
CA CYS A 109 5.17 12.62 14.48
C CYS A 109 4.56 11.41 15.19
N PHE A 110 5.28 10.28 15.23
CA PHE A 110 4.76 9.03 15.76
C PHE A 110 5.37 8.69 17.12
N GLN A 111 4.52 8.41 18.11
CA GLN A 111 4.91 7.84 19.41
C GLN A 111 5.14 6.32 19.29
N ALA A 112 5.85 5.91 18.24
CA ALA A 112 6.18 4.52 17.98
C ALA A 112 7.31 4.06 18.90
N ASP A 113 7.28 2.81 19.36
CA ASP A 113 8.36 2.21 20.13
C ASP A 113 9.63 2.05 19.28
N ILE A 114 9.43 1.86 17.97
CA ILE A 114 10.49 1.69 16.98
C ILE A 114 10.15 2.49 15.73
N VAL A 115 11.06 3.36 15.34
CA VAL A 115 11.17 3.94 13.99
C VAL A 115 12.51 3.47 13.43
N SER A 116 12.52 2.84 12.26
CA SER A 116 13.74 2.24 11.73
C SER A 116 13.84 2.31 10.22
N ASN A 117 15.08 2.38 9.73
CA ASN A 117 15.42 2.15 8.33
C ASN A 117 15.91 0.72 8.15
N VAL A 118 15.53 0.05 7.07
CA VAL A 118 15.90 -1.32 6.72
C VAL A 118 16.55 -1.32 5.36
N TYR A 119 17.73 -1.94 5.29
CA TYR A 119 18.49 -2.11 4.07
C TYR A 119 18.53 -3.56 3.65
N GLY A 120 18.33 -3.78 2.35
CA GLY A 120 18.44 -5.07 1.69
C GLY A 120 18.04 -4.97 0.22
N SER A 121 18.20 -6.11 -0.43
CA SER A 121 17.80 -6.38 -1.81
C SER A 121 17.02 -7.70 -1.87
N THR A 122 16.38 -7.98 -2.99
CA THR A 122 15.65 -9.23 -3.21
C THR A 122 16.57 -10.45 -3.10
N GLU A 123 17.80 -10.34 -3.58
CA GLU A 123 18.84 -11.36 -3.47
C GLU A 123 19.28 -11.65 -2.02
N THR A 124 18.87 -10.79 -1.09
CA THR A 124 19.17 -10.89 0.34
C THR A 124 17.91 -11.03 1.19
N CYS A 125 16.80 -11.51 0.62
CA CYS A 125 15.54 -11.79 1.29
C CYS A 125 15.00 -10.59 2.11
N VAL A 126 14.47 -9.57 1.43
CA VAL A 126 13.83 -8.38 2.00
C VAL A 126 14.78 -7.39 2.69
N GLY A 127 15.55 -7.84 3.68
CA GLY A 127 16.35 -6.95 4.54
C GLY A 127 17.45 -7.69 5.28
N VAL A 128 18.63 -7.08 5.34
CA VAL A 128 19.84 -7.64 6.00
C VAL A 128 20.41 -6.75 7.09
N ALA A 129 20.10 -5.47 7.09
CA ALA A 129 20.50 -4.55 8.14
C ALA A 129 19.36 -3.60 8.52
N GLN A 130 19.41 -3.12 9.76
CA GLN A 130 18.43 -2.20 10.30
C GLN A 130 19.11 -1.13 11.14
N TYR A 131 18.73 0.11 10.92
CA TYR A 131 19.11 1.23 11.75
C TYR A 131 17.89 1.76 12.50
N ARG A 132 17.96 1.83 13.83
CA ARG A 132 16.95 2.47 14.66
C ARG A 132 17.16 3.98 14.61
N ILE A 133 16.09 4.72 14.31
CA ILE A 133 16.11 6.17 14.25
C ILE A 133 15.94 6.72 15.67
N ASP A 134 16.93 7.47 16.12
CA ASP A 134 16.90 8.20 17.38
C ASP A 134 16.50 9.66 17.15
N GLU A 135 15.98 10.33 18.19
CA GLU A 135 15.52 11.72 18.14
C GLU A 135 16.65 12.71 17.83
N ASN A 136 17.89 12.35 18.19
CA ASN A 136 19.08 13.21 18.05
C ASN A 136 19.92 12.87 16.81
N LEU A 137 19.32 12.28 15.76
CA LEU A 137 20.03 11.93 14.53
C LEU A 137 20.70 13.17 13.90
N ASN A 138 22.04 13.18 13.89
CA ASN A 138 22.87 14.29 13.41
C ASN A 138 23.69 13.96 12.14
N ILE A 139 23.61 12.72 11.66
CA ILE A 139 24.26 12.23 10.44
C ILE A 139 23.22 11.73 9.43
N ASP A 140 23.64 11.50 8.19
CA ASP A 140 22.87 10.73 7.22
C ASP A 140 22.54 9.34 7.77
N VAL A 141 21.35 8.82 7.44
CA VAL A 141 20.84 7.55 7.97
C VAL A 141 21.76 6.40 7.50
N PRO A 142 22.52 5.75 8.41
CA PRO A 142 23.37 4.62 8.03
C PRO A 142 22.53 3.34 7.81
N LEU A 143 23.16 2.29 7.28
CA LEU A 143 22.51 0.98 7.11
C LEU A 143 22.18 0.30 8.44
N GLY A 144 22.93 0.65 9.49
CA GLY A 144 22.72 0.17 10.84
C GLY A 144 23.28 -1.24 11.10
N GLN A 145 22.68 -1.90 12.09
CA GLN A 145 23.15 -3.18 12.59
C GLN A 145 22.65 -4.32 11.71
N VAL A 146 23.55 -5.26 11.42
CA VAL A 146 23.27 -6.43 10.59
C VAL A 146 22.43 -7.47 11.37
N PHE A 147 21.43 -8.07 10.72
CA PHE A 147 20.62 -9.14 11.29
C PHE A 147 21.45 -10.40 11.57
N HIS A 148 20.97 -11.27 12.47
CA HIS A 148 21.67 -12.52 12.81
C HIS A 148 22.11 -13.34 11.61
N ASN A 149 23.28 -13.96 11.75
CA ASN A 149 23.86 -14.88 10.78
C ASN A 149 24.15 -14.24 9.40
N ASN A 150 24.21 -12.90 9.35
CA ASN A 150 24.62 -12.13 8.19
C ASN A 150 25.80 -11.21 8.53
N ARG A 151 26.52 -10.77 7.50
CA ARG A 151 27.64 -9.84 7.55
C ARG A 151 27.55 -8.87 6.37
N LEU A 152 27.91 -7.61 6.62
CA LEU A 152 28.10 -6.61 5.59
C LEU A 152 29.56 -6.22 5.49
N PHE A 153 30.05 -6.08 4.26
CA PHE A 153 31.39 -5.61 3.94
C PHE A 153 31.32 -4.45 2.96
N VAL A 154 32.40 -3.67 2.91
CA VAL A 154 32.65 -2.71 1.83
C VAL A 154 33.94 -3.16 1.16
N LEU A 155 33.86 -3.56 -0.11
CA LEU A 155 34.96 -4.16 -0.85
C LEU A 155 35.35 -3.34 -2.08
N ASP A 156 36.63 -3.42 -2.45
CA ASP A 156 37.10 -2.93 -3.75
C ASP A 156 36.72 -3.89 -4.90
N GLU A 157 37.20 -3.59 -6.10
CA GLU A 157 37.00 -4.41 -7.31
C GLU A 157 37.72 -5.77 -7.25
N PHE A 158 38.77 -5.88 -6.43
CA PHE A 158 39.57 -7.08 -6.23
C PHE A 158 39.09 -7.95 -5.06
N ASN A 159 37.97 -7.56 -4.43
CA ASN A 159 37.36 -8.20 -3.24
C ASN A 159 38.16 -8.01 -1.93
N ASN A 160 39.01 -7.00 -1.83
CA ASN A 160 39.65 -6.63 -0.56
C ASN A 160 38.76 -5.69 0.23
N THR A 161 38.80 -5.79 1.57
CA THR A 161 38.15 -4.83 2.46
C THR A 161 38.81 -3.46 2.34
N VAL A 162 38.01 -2.41 2.20
CA VAL A 162 38.52 -1.04 2.12
C VAL A 162 38.66 -0.40 3.52
N PRO A 163 39.60 0.53 3.73
CA PRO A 163 39.72 1.30 4.97
C PRO A 163 38.49 2.16 5.29
N LEU A 164 38.42 2.69 6.52
CA LEU A 164 37.41 3.69 6.90
C LEU A 164 37.41 4.87 5.92
N HIS A 165 36.21 5.37 5.62
CA HIS A 165 35.92 6.49 4.72
C HIS A 165 36.28 6.28 3.24
N VAL A 166 36.82 5.12 2.85
CA VAL A 166 37.04 4.77 1.45
C VAL A 166 35.76 4.18 0.86
N VAL A 167 35.39 4.64 -0.33
CA VAL A 167 34.22 4.16 -1.06
C VAL A 167 34.53 2.81 -1.68
N GLY A 168 33.61 1.86 -1.52
CA GLY A 168 33.63 0.58 -2.21
C GLY A 168 32.22 0.04 -2.41
N GLU A 169 32.12 -1.20 -2.87
CA GLU A 169 30.86 -1.89 -3.06
C GLU A 169 30.41 -2.60 -1.79
N ILE A 170 29.16 -2.39 -1.40
CA ILE A 170 28.52 -3.08 -0.29
C ILE A 170 28.31 -4.54 -0.69
N CYS A 171 28.76 -5.46 0.16
CA CYS A 171 28.68 -6.90 -0.08
C CYS A 171 28.03 -7.58 1.13
N VAL A 172 27.28 -8.65 0.87
CA VAL A 172 26.52 -9.38 1.89
C VAL A 172 26.97 -10.84 1.94
N GLU A 173 27.26 -11.37 3.12
CA GLU A 173 27.44 -12.80 3.35
C GLU A 173 26.47 -13.24 4.44
N GLY A 174 25.82 -14.41 4.27
CA GLY A 174 25.02 -14.97 5.34
C GLY A 174 23.84 -15.80 4.88
N VAL A 175 22.96 -16.12 5.83
CA VAL A 175 21.77 -16.96 5.62
C VAL A 175 20.67 -16.27 4.83
N ALA A 176 20.72 -14.95 4.68
CA ALA A 176 19.74 -14.20 3.93
C ALA A 176 19.94 -14.27 2.40
N LEU A 177 21.07 -14.82 1.94
CA LEU A 177 21.36 -14.92 0.51
C LEU A 177 20.43 -15.90 -0.19
N ALA A 178 19.87 -15.45 -1.32
CA ALA A 178 19.18 -16.31 -2.26
C ALA A 178 20.14 -17.35 -2.87
N SER A 179 19.57 -18.43 -3.43
CA SER A 179 20.35 -19.44 -4.15
C SER A 179 20.93 -18.94 -5.48
N GLY A 180 20.42 -17.82 -6.02
CA GLY A 180 20.84 -17.24 -7.29
C GLY A 180 19.66 -16.76 -8.15
N TYR A 181 19.94 -16.45 -9.40
CA TYR A 181 18.95 -16.06 -10.40
C TYR A 181 18.46 -17.29 -11.18
N HIS A 182 17.15 -17.47 -11.25
CA HIS A 182 16.53 -18.60 -11.96
C HIS A 182 16.89 -18.59 -13.45
N ASN A 183 17.36 -19.72 -13.98
CA ASN A 183 17.83 -19.90 -15.37
C ASN A 183 18.94 -18.93 -15.84
N LEU A 184 19.66 -18.30 -14.90
CA LEU A 184 20.73 -17.34 -15.19
C LEU A 184 22.00 -17.69 -14.38
N PRO A 185 22.61 -18.86 -14.63
CA PRO A 185 23.78 -19.32 -13.86
C PRO A 185 24.99 -18.40 -14.04
N GLN A 186 25.18 -17.82 -15.22
CA GLN A 186 26.28 -16.89 -15.51
C GLN A 186 26.23 -15.65 -14.61
N ILE A 187 25.05 -15.00 -14.52
CA ILE A 187 24.84 -13.83 -13.66
C ILE A 187 24.94 -14.24 -12.18
N THR A 188 24.43 -15.43 -11.83
CA THR A 188 24.55 -15.95 -10.48
C THR A 188 26.02 -16.08 -10.06
N THR A 189 26.87 -16.71 -10.87
CA THR A 189 28.30 -16.84 -10.56
C THR A 189 29.03 -15.49 -10.56
N GLU A 190 28.60 -14.53 -11.38
CA GLU A 190 29.17 -13.18 -11.38
C GLU A 190 28.89 -12.42 -10.07
N LYS A 191 27.65 -12.49 -9.57
CA LYS A 191 27.20 -11.73 -8.39
C LYS A 191 27.43 -12.45 -7.06
N PHE A 192 27.29 -13.78 -7.03
CA PHE A 192 27.45 -14.63 -5.86
C PHE A 192 28.83 -15.30 -5.91
N LYS A 193 29.81 -14.68 -5.26
CA LYS A 193 31.22 -15.08 -5.31
C LYS A 193 31.61 -15.92 -4.10
N PRO A 194 32.65 -16.78 -4.20
CA PRO A 194 33.18 -17.49 -3.05
C PRO A 194 33.61 -16.52 -1.93
N SER A 195 33.26 -16.84 -0.69
CA SER A 195 33.66 -16.06 0.48
C SER A 195 35.17 -16.07 0.68
N PHE A 196 35.72 -14.91 1.03
CA PHE A 196 37.11 -14.73 1.43
C PHE A 196 37.33 -14.90 2.95
N ILE A 197 36.26 -15.09 3.73
CA ILE A 197 36.31 -15.24 5.20
C ILE A 197 35.90 -16.65 5.63
N SER A 198 34.86 -17.19 5.00
CA SER A 198 34.18 -18.40 5.41
C SER A 198 34.33 -19.46 4.31
N GLU A 199 35.21 -20.44 4.53
CA GLU A 199 35.43 -21.52 3.57
C GLU A 199 34.11 -22.22 3.18
N GLY A 200 33.93 -22.46 1.88
CA GLY A 200 32.72 -23.09 1.33
C GLY A 200 31.46 -22.21 1.32
N LYS A 201 31.52 -20.96 1.77
CA LYS A 201 30.38 -20.02 1.68
C LYS A 201 30.52 -19.06 0.50
N THR A 202 29.45 -18.30 0.25
CA THR A 202 29.39 -17.27 -0.78
C THR A 202 29.06 -15.90 -0.17
N PHE A 203 29.53 -14.84 -0.83
CA PHE A 203 29.05 -13.48 -0.62
C PHE A 203 28.42 -12.93 -1.90
N PHE A 204 27.48 -12.01 -1.75
CA PHE A 204 26.76 -11.34 -2.82
C PHE A 204 27.25 -9.89 -2.98
N ARG A 205 27.55 -9.50 -4.21
CA ARG A 205 27.89 -8.12 -4.59
C ARG A 205 26.62 -7.36 -5.00
N THR A 206 26.19 -6.38 -4.19
CA THR A 206 24.85 -5.77 -4.32
C THR A 206 24.73 -4.77 -5.48
N GLY A 207 25.85 -4.26 -5.97
CA GLY A 207 25.92 -3.11 -6.86
C GLY A 207 25.73 -1.76 -6.15
N ASP A 208 25.54 -1.75 -4.84
CA ASP A 208 25.42 -0.53 -4.05
C ASP A 208 26.81 -0.04 -3.61
N LEU A 209 27.03 1.28 -3.68
CA LEU A 209 28.23 1.93 -3.19
C LEU A 209 28.01 2.41 -1.75
N GLY A 210 29.05 2.26 -0.93
CA GLY A 210 29.04 2.73 0.44
C GLY A 210 30.45 2.93 0.98
N LYS A 211 30.53 3.50 2.18
CA LYS A 211 31.78 3.62 2.94
C LYS A 211 31.52 3.37 4.42
N GLN A 212 32.52 2.81 5.11
CA GLN A 212 32.45 2.71 6.56
C GLN A 212 32.82 4.06 7.18
N ILE A 213 31.90 4.67 7.93
CA ILE A 213 32.14 5.94 8.65
C ILE A 213 32.67 5.72 10.06
N ALA A 214 32.47 4.52 10.59
CA ALA A 214 33.06 3.99 11.82
C ALA A 214 33.06 2.46 11.72
N PRO A 215 33.80 1.73 12.57
CA PRO A 215 33.79 0.27 12.57
C PRO A 215 32.36 -0.30 12.65
N GLY A 216 31.92 -0.99 11.59
CA GLY A 216 30.59 -1.58 11.50
C GLY A 216 29.44 -0.61 11.17
N VAL A 217 29.72 0.67 10.93
CA VAL A 217 28.72 1.68 10.53
C VAL A 217 28.94 2.04 9.08
N ILE A 218 28.03 1.59 8.20
CA ILE A 218 28.12 1.81 6.76
C ILE A 218 27.13 2.90 6.34
N GLU A 219 27.64 3.89 5.62
CA GLU A 219 26.85 4.90 4.92
C GLU A 219 26.61 4.45 3.47
N PHE A 220 25.37 4.59 3.01
CA PHE A 220 24.96 4.28 1.63
C PHE A 220 25.10 5.51 0.74
N LEU A 221 25.76 5.34 -0.42
CA LEU A 221 26.11 6.43 -1.33
C LEU A 221 25.40 6.36 -2.68
N GLY A 222 24.69 5.27 -2.98
CA GLY A 222 23.99 5.08 -4.26
C GLY A 222 24.33 3.76 -4.92
N ARG A 223 24.07 3.66 -6.23
CA ARG A 223 24.39 2.47 -7.04
C ARG A 223 25.56 2.72 -7.97
N LYS A 224 26.27 1.64 -8.31
CA LYS A 224 27.34 1.64 -9.33
C LYS A 224 26.80 1.50 -10.76
N ASP A 225 25.58 0.98 -10.89
CA ASP A 225 24.87 0.80 -12.16
C ASP A 225 23.75 1.83 -12.33
N ASN A 226 23.02 1.75 -13.44
CA ASN A 226 21.94 2.69 -13.79
C ASN A 226 20.59 2.33 -13.16
N GLN A 227 20.49 1.30 -12.30
CA GLN A 227 19.22 0.96 -11.67
C GLN A 227 18.84 1.98 -10.62
N VAL A 228 17.56 2.27 -10.50
CA VAL A 228 17.05 3.34 -9.65
C VAL A 228 15.87 2.87 -8.83
N LYS A 229 15.66 3.51 -7.68
CA LYS A 229 14.53 3.23 -6.79
C LYS A 229 13.54 4.38 -6.90
N VAL A 230 12.37 4.11 -7.46
CA VAL A 230 11.30 5.10 -7.67
C VAL A 230 10.07 4.60 -6.92
N ASN A 231 9.58 5.36 -5.95
CA ASN A 231 8.42 5.02 -5.13
C ASN A 231 8.50 3.61 -4.50
N GLY A 232 9.70 3.17 -4.13
CA GLY A 232 9.98 1.87 -3.53
C GLY A 232 10.21 0.72 -4.50
N TYR A 233 10.01 0.96 -5.79
CA TYR A 233 10.23 -0.05 -6.83
C TYR A 233 11.64 0.07 -7.37
N ARG A 234 12.33 -1.06 -7.46
CA ARG A 234 13.60 -1.15 -8.17
C ARG A 234 13.29 -1.22 -9.67
N ILE A 235 13.66 -0.16 -10.38
CA ILE A 235 13.40 0.00 -11.81
C ILE A 235 14.73 -0.11 -12.55
N ASP A 236 14.70 -0.87 -13.64
CA ASP A 236 15.72 -0.81 -14.68
C ASP A 236 15.26 0.17 -15.76
N PRO A 237 15.91 1.34 -15.92
CA PRO A 237 15.56 2.28 -16.99
C PRO A 237 15.56 1.65 -18.38
N GLY A 238 16.35 0.60 -18.60
CA GLY A 238 16.40 -0.14 -19.86
C GLY A 238 15.07 -0.81 -20.24
N GLU A 239 14.24 -1.19 -19.26
CA GLU A 239 12.90 -1.73 -19.52
C GLU A 239 11.99 -0.66 -20.13
N ILE A 240 12.08 0.57 -19.62
CA ILE A 240 11.30 1.71 -20.10
C ILE A 240 11.82 2.14 -21.47
N GLU A 241 13.14 2.22 -21.64
CA GLU A 241 13.78 2.49 -22.94
C GLU A 241 13.35 1.49 -24.01
N TYR A 242 13.29 0.20 -23.65
CA TYR A 242 12.81 -0.85 -24.54
C TYR A 242 11.37 -0.61 -24.97
N GLN A 243 10.44 -0.32 -24.05
CA GLN A 243 9.05 -0.04 -24.43
C GLN A 243 8.93 1.23 -25.27
N LEU A 244 9.62 2.31 -24.91
CA LEU A 244 9.63 3.55 -25.69
C LEU A 244 10.14 3.33 -27.12
N SER A 245 11.18 2.51 -27.30
CA SER A 245 11.73 2.17 -28.62
C SER A 245 10.78 1.37 -29.53
N ARG A 246 9.70 0.81 -28.97
CA ARG A 246 8.66 0.12 -29.75
C ARG A 246 7.62 1.08 -30.34
N HIS A 247 7.61 2.34 -29.93
CA HIS A 247 6.75 3.34 -30.53
C HIS A 247 7.28 3.68 -31.93
N SER A 248 6.41 3.60 -32.94
CA SER A 248 6.78 3.73 -34.37
C SER A 248 7.48 5.04 -34.75
N GLN A 249 7.37 6.06 -33.90
CA GLN A 249 7.92 7.39 -34.12
C GLN A 249 9.14 7.70 -33.22
N ILE A 250 9.54 6.80 -32.32
CA ILE A 250 10.74 6.97 -31.48
C ILE A 250 11.84 6.08 -32.04
N GLU A 251 12.94 6.69 -32.49
CA GLU A 251 14.09 5.95 -33.01
C GLU A 251 14.94 5.36 -31.89
N ARG A 252 15.12 6.13 -30.82
CA ARG A 252 15.93 5.76 -29.67
C ARG A 252 15.44 6.48 -28.43
N ALA A 253 15.46 5.81 -27.30
CA ALA A 253 15.12 6.38 -26.01
C ALA A 253 16.26 6.17 -25.01
N ILE A 254 16.45 7.13 -24.11
CA ILE A 254 17.31 7.04 -22.94
C ILE A 254 16.51 7.53 -21.74
N VAL A 255 16.54 6.79 -20.63
CA VAL A 255 15.82 7.15 -19.41
C VAL A 255 16.82 7.40 -18.29
N LEU A 256 16.75 8.60 -17.70
CA LEU A 256 17.59 9.01 -16.59
C LEU A 256 16.75 9.28 -15.35
N SER A 257 17.31 9.01 -14.18
CA SER A 257 16.72 9.46 -12.92
C SER A 257 17.15 10.87 -12.56
N LEU A 258 16.22 11.62 -11.99
CA LEU A 258 16.45 12.95 -11.44
C LEU A 258 15.99 12.98 -9.99
N ASN A 259 16.75 13.62 -9.12
CA ASN A 259 16.30 13.87 -7.75
C ASN A 259 15.66 15.26 -7.68
N VAL A 260 14.36 15.30 -7.39
CA VAL A 260 13.57 16.52 -7.21
C VAL A 260 12.93 16.44 -5.83
N ASP A 261 13.17 17.44 -4.97
CA ASP A 261 12.62 17.51 -3.60
C ASP A 261 12.80 16.21 -2.77
N ASN A 262 14.02 15.67 -2.77
CA ASN A 262 14.37 14.40 -2.10
C ASN A 262 13.62 13.16 -2.61
N GLN A 263 13.06 13.24 -3.83
CA GLN A 263 12.41 12.12 -4.51
C GLN A 263 13.06 11.81 -5.86
N THR A 264 13.24 10.54 -6.14
CA THR A 264 13.74 10.08 -7.42
C THR A 264 12.58 10.01 -8.43
N GLN A 265 12.71 10.76 -9.52
CA GLN A 265 11.78 10.82 -10.65
C GLN A 265 12.48 10.32 -11.92
N LEU A 266 11.71 10.01 -12.96
CA LEU A 266 12.22 9.53 -14.24
C LEU A 266 12.04 10.58 -15.34
N SER A 267 13.05 10.74 -16.19
CA SER A 267 13.01 11.57 -17.38
C SER A 267 13.37 10.75 -18.60
N ALA A 268 12.48 10.71 -19.58
CA ALA A 268 12.71 10.06 -20.87
C ALA A 268 13.17 11.07 -21.91
N TYR A 269 14.29 10.77 -22.55
CA TYR A 269 14.80 11.50 -23.69
C TYR A 269 14.54 10.64 -24.92
N CYS A 270 13.80 11.17 -25.88
CA CYS A 270 13.35 10.44 -27.07
C CYS A 270 13.89 11.12 -28.32
N GLN A 271 14.61 10.35 -29.14
CA GLN A 271 15.06 10.81 -30.45
C GLN A 271 13.93 10.63 -31.47
N THR A 272 13.51 11.74 -32.09
CA THR A 272 12.46 11.78 -33.12
C THR A 272 12.60 13.04 -33.99
N ASP A 273 12.32 12.89 -35.28
CA ASP A 273 12.17 14.00 -36.23
C ASP A 273 10.71 14.44 -36.41
N LYS A 274 9.78 13.75 -35.76
CA LYS A 274 8.34 14.04 -35.79
C LYS A 274 7.92 14.82 -34.55
N ASP A 275 6.93 15.70 -34.73
CA ASP A 275 6.21 16.31 -33.63
C ASP A 275 5.25 15.27 -33.04
N ILE A 276 5.53 14.83 -31.81
CA ILE A 276 4.75 13.83 -31.08
C ILE A 276 4.20 14.49 -29.82
N GLU A 277 2.93 14.25 -29.52
CA GLU A 277 2.37 14.69 -28.25
C GLU A 277 2.81 13.77 -27.10
N ILE A 278 3.17 14.35 -25.96
CA ILE A 278 3.57 13.60 -24.74
C ILE A 278 2.43 12.66 -24.28
N SER A 279 1.17 13.07 -24.45
CA SER A 279 -0.03 12.30 -24.14
C SER A 279 -0.06 10.95 -24.89
N GLU A 280 0.24 10.95 -26.19
CA GLU A 280 0.27 9.75 -27.04
C GLU A 280 1.32 8.75 -26.54
N ILE A 281 2.54 9.23 -26.26
CA ILE A 281 3.63 8.39 -25.73
C ILE A 281 3.25 7.81 -24.36
N ARG A 282 2.71 8.63 -23.46
CA ARG A 282 2.28 8.17 -22.12
C ARG A 282 1.21 7.10 -22.23
N GLU A 283 0.20 7.29 -23.08
CA GLU A 283 -0.86 6.30 -23.28
C GLU A 283 -0.31 4.98 -23.82
N PHE A 284 0.61 5.06 -24.80
CA PHE A 284 1.26 3.90 -25.38
C PHE A 284 2.00 3.07 -24.32
N ILE A 285 2.92 3.67 -23.55
CA ILE A 285 3.70 2.92 -22.57
C ILE A 285 2.89 2.49 -21.34
N SER A 286 1.81 3.20 -20.99
CA SER A 286 0.91 2.84 -19.88
C SER A 286 0.10 1.58 -20.14
N SER A 287 0.02 1.11 -21.39
CA SER A 287 -0.62 -0.17 -21.73
C SER A 287 0.20 -1.39 -21.31
N SER A 288 1.53 -1.23 -21.19
CA SER A 288 2.48 -2.31 -20.92
C SER A 288 3.26 -2.15 -19.63
N LEU A 289 3.36 -0.92 -19.10
CA LEU A 289 4.13 -0.62 -17.91
C LEU A 289 3.22 -0.16 -16.77
N PRO A 290 3.56 -0.51 -15.52
CA PRO A 290 2.88 0.03 -14.35
C PRO A 290 3.15 1.54 -14.20
N VAL A 291 2.22 2.24 -13.54
CA VAL A 291 2.23 3.70 -13.38
C VAL A 291 3.55 4.25 -12.83
N TYR A 292 4.21 3.54 -11.91
CA TYR A 292 5.47 3.98 -11.31
C TYR A 292 6.68 3.92 -12.26
N MET A 293 6.58 3.23 -13.40
CA MET A 293 7.60 3.18 -14.45
C MET A 293 7.38 4.24 -15.54
N ILE A 294 6.27 4.98 -15.50
CA ILE A 294 5.96 6.01 -16.50
C ILE A 294 6.79 7.27 -16.18
N PRO A 295 7.66 7.74 -17.09
CA PRO A 295 8.49 8.93 -16.87
C PRO A 295 7.66 10.17 -16.53
N THR A 296 8.17 10.98 -15.60
CA THR A 296 7.55 12.25 -15.23
C THR A 296 7.81 13.30 -16.30
N TYR A 297 9.00 13.28 -16.92
CA TYR A 297 9.39 14.22 -17.97
C TYR A 297 9.67 13.51 -19.29
N PHE A 298 9.33 14.17 -20.40
CA PHE A 298 9.64 13.74 -21.75
C PHE A 298 10.33 14.88 -22.49
N ILE A 299 11.52 14.61 -23.02
CA ILE A 299 12.31 15.56 -23.81
C ILE A 299 12.52 14.96 -25.19
N PHE A 300 12.03 15.64 -26.22
CA PHE A 300 12.20 15.22 -27.60
C PHE A 300 13.41 15.91 -28.22
N LEU A 301 14.27 15.14 -28.88
CA LEU A 301 15.49 15.62 -29.52
C LEU A 301 15.54 15.11 -30.95
N LYS A 302 15.97 15.94 -31.89
CA LYS A 302 16.28 15.45 -33.26
C LYS A 302 17.45 14.48 -33.26
N GLN A 303 18.43 14.71 -32.37
CA GLN A 303 19.59 13.86 -32.23
C GLN A 303 20.13 13.90 -30.80
N PHE A 304 20.61 12.76 -30.30
CA PHE A 304 21.29 12.72 -29.01
C PHE A 304 22.65 13.44 -29.03
N PRO A 305 22.98 14.23 -27.98
CA PRO A 305 24.31 14.79 -27.83
C PRO A 305 25.31 13.65 -27.65
N LEU A 306 26.48 13.79 -28.30
CA LEU A 306 27.56 12.82 -28.22
C LEU A 306 28.79 13.47 -27.57
N THR A 307 29.47 12.69 -26.74
CA THR A 307 30.81 13.00 -26.23
C THR A 307 31.83 13.04 -27.38
N ARG A 308 33.02 13.60 -27.11
CA ARG A 308 34.16 13.62 -28.07
C ARG A 308 34.56 12.23 -28.60
N HIS A 309 34.16 11.16 -27.91
CA HIS A 309 34.43 9.77 -28.28
C HIS A 309 33.24 9.08 -28.99
N GLY A 310 32.19 9.83 -29.37
CA GLY A 310 31.04 9.30 -30.11
C GLY A 310 30.03 8.51 -29.26
N LYS A 311 30.19 8.44 -27.93
CA LYS A 311 29.17 7.89 -27.01
C LYS A 311 28.14 8.96 -26.66
N ILE A 312 26.90 8.57 -26.35
CA ILE A 312 25.87 9.49 -25.85
C ILE A 312 26.37 10.23 -24.60
N ASP A 313 26.20 11.54 -24.58
CA ASP A 313 26.53 12.40 -23.46
C ASP A 313 25.36 12.49 -22.48
N LEU A 314 25.34 11.57 -21.51
CA LEU A 314 24.29 11.52 -20.48
C LEU A 314 24.28 12.75 -19.58
N ARG A 315 25.42 13.46 -19.44
CA ARG A 315 25.47 14.67 -18.61
C ARG A 315 24.76 15.82 -19.30
N SER A 316 25.04 16.03 -20.59
CA SER A 316 24.31 17.04 -21.37
C SER A 316 22.81 16.75 -21.43
N LEU A 317 22.41 15.46 -21.48
CA LEU A 317 21.00 15.11 -21.36
C LEU A 317 20.40 15.54 -20.02
N ALA A 318 21.06 15.23 -18.90
CA ALA A 318 20.59 15.61 -17.57
C ALA A 318 20.37 17.14 -17.46
N GLU A 319 21.28 17.95 -18.02
CA GLU A 319 21.22 19.42 -18.01
C GLU A 319 20.02 19.98 -18.81
N LEU A 320 19.63 19.33 -19.92
CA LEU A 320 18.48 19.77 -20.74
C LEU A 320 17.15 19.75 -19.98
N ASN A 321 17.00 18.87 -18.99
CA ASN A 321 15.78 18.80 -18.19
C ASN A 321 15.60 20.06 -17.32
N GLU A 322 16.69 20.63 -16.80
CA GLU A 322 16.63 21.87 -16.00
C GLU A 322 16.11 23.06 -16.80
N ILE A 323 16.39 23.09 -18.10
CA ILE A 323 15.95 24.16 -19.02
C ILE A 323 14.46 24.01 -19.36
N SER A 324 13.98 22.77 -19.56
CA SER A 324 12.56 22.50 -19.85
C SER A 324 11.60 22.85 -18.70
N LYS A 325 12.09 22.93 -17.46
CA LYS A 325 11.28 23.36 -16.29
C LYS A 325 10.90 24.85 -16.29
N LEU A 326 11.50 25.66 -17.17
CA LEU A 326 11.37 27.11 -17.17
C LEU A 326 10.30 27.67 -18.14
N THR A 327 9.60 26.82 -18.90
CA THR A 327 8.59 27.27 -19.87
C THR A 327 7.17 27.09 -19.31
N LEU A 328 6.69 28.07 -18.54
CA LEU A 328 5.25 28.29 -18.38
C LEU A 328 4.81 29.31 -19.44
N GLU A 329 4.17 28.85 -20.52
CA GLU A 329 3.45 29.74 -21.42
C GLU A 329 1.94 29.51 -21.32
N ASN A 330 1.22 30.62 -21.14
CA ASN A 330 -0.24 30.81 -21.18
C ASN A 330 -1.07 30.29 -19.99
N TYR A 331 -0.98 31.01 -18.87
CA TYR A 331 -1.96 30.93 -17.78
C TYR A 331 -3.40 31.11 -18.32
N THR A 332 -4.26 30.15 -18.02
CA THR A 332 -5.70 30.22 -18.31
C THR A 332 -6.48 30.01 -17.03
N ALA A 333 -7.31 30.99 -16.66
CA ALA A 333 -8.12 30.95 -15.44
C ALA A 333 -9.22 29.86 -15.48
N PRO A 334 -9.67 29.34 -14.31
CA PRO A 334 -10.78 28.38 -14.25
C PRO A 334 -12.08 28.95 -14.79
N ARG A 335 -12.81 28.13 -15.56
CA ARG A 335 -14.04 28.52 -16.27
C ARG A 335 -15.31 28.19 -15.51
N ASN A 336 -15.24 27.28 -14.55
CA ASN A 336 -16.38 26.81 -13.77
C ASN A 336 -15.98 26.42 -12.34
N ASN A 337 -16.95 26.20 -11.47
CA ASN A 337 -16.74 25.89 -10.04
C ASN A 337 -15.92 24.62 -9.81
N LEU A 338 -16.05 23.60 -10.66
CA LEU A 338 -15.27 22.36 -10.55
C LEU A 338 -13.79 22.64 -10.82
N GLU A 339 -13.48 23.34 -11.91
CA GLU A 339 -12.12 23.77 -12.24
C GLU A 339 -11.52 24.65 -11.13
N SER A 340 -12.29 25.61 -10.58
CA SER A 340 -11.82 26.45 -9.47
C SER A 340 -11.43 25.64 -8.23
N LYS A 341 -12.25 24.63 -7.87
CA LYS A 341 -11.92 23.77 -6.73
C LYS A 341 -10.70 22.89 -7.00
N LEU A 342 -10.57 22.35 -8.22
CA LEU A 342 -9.40 21.56 -8.62
C LEU A 342 -8.11 22.40 -8.64
N VAL A 343 -8.17 23.64 -9.13
CA VAL A 343 -7.05 24.61 -9.05
C VAL A 343 -6.63 24.80 -7.60
N ASN A 344 -7.55 25.10 -6.68
CA ASN A 344 -7.22 25.29 -5.27
C ASN A 344 -6.55 24.06 -4.64
N ILE A 345 -7.00 22.85 -4.98
CA ILE A 345 -6.39 21.60 -4.52
C ILE A 345 -4.96 21.47 -5.05
N TRP A 346 -4.75 21.72 -6.36
CA TRP A 346 -3.42 21.65 -6.97
C TRP A 346 -2.47 22.68 -6.39
N GLU A 347 -2.91 23.93 -6.26
CA GLU A 347 -2.10 25.03 -5.71
C GLU A 347 -1.66 24.76 -4.27
N LYS A 348 -2.56 24.19 -3.45
CA LYS A 348 -2.25 23.79 -2.07
C LYS A 348 -1.22 22.66 -2.01
N ILE A 349 -1.34 21.67 -2.89
CA ILE A 349 -0.49 20.46 -2.86
C ILE A 349 0.88 20.72 -3.50
N LEU A 350 0.91 21.45 -4.61
CA LEU A 350 2.14 21.82 -5.33
C LEU A 350 2.82 23.04 -4.71
N THR A 351 2.17 23.72 -3.76
CA THR A 351 2.64 24.97 -3.13
C THR A 351 3.06 26.02 -4.17
N LYS A 352 2.32 26.08 -5.28
CA LYS A 352 2.61 26.93 -6.45
C LYS A 352 1.36 27.67 -6.86
N GLN A 353 1.48 28.98 -7.09
CA GLN A 353 0.41 29.85 -7.56
C GLN A 353 0.99 30.93 -8.51
N PRO A 354 0.26 31.32 -9.58
CA PRO A 354 -1.01 30.76 -10.02
C PRO A 354 -0.83 29.47 -10.84
N ILE A 355 -1.83 28.58 -10.83
CA ILE A 355 -1.90 27.41 -11.73
C ILE A 355 -3.05 27.60 -12.75
N GLY A 356 -2.73 27.47 -14.03
CA GLY A 356 -3.69 27.51 -15.14
C GLY A 356 -4.39 26.17 -15.37
N ILE A 357 -5.60 26.19 -15.94
CA ILE A 357 -6.38 24.96 -16.17
C ILE A 357 -5.77 24.00 -17.20
N PHE A 358 -4.90 24.51 -18.07
CA PHE A 358 -4.18 23.73 -19.08
C PHE A 358 -2.76 23.40 -18.66
N ASP A 359 -2.32 23.85 -17.48
CA ASP A 359 -1.01 23.49 -16.96
C ASP A 359 -0.96 21.98 -16.74
N ASN A 360 0.09 21.36 -17.27
CA ASN A 360 0.32 19.94 -17.10
C ASN A 360 0.88 19.67 -15.70
N PHE A 361 0.21 18.83 -14.92
CA PHE A 361 0.55 18.47 -13.55
C PHE A 361 2.04 18.13 -13.39
N PHE A 362 2.58 17.33 -14.31
CA PHE A 362 3.96 16.84 -14.22
C PHE A 362 4.99 17.91 -14.59
N GLU A 363 4.64 18.80 -15.52
CA GLU A 363 5.50 19.91 -15.95
C GLU A 363 5.62 20.99 -14.87
N ILE A 364 4.57 21.17 -14.06
CA ILE A 364 4.57 22.15 -12.95
C ILE A 364 5.11 21.59 -11.63
N GLY A 365 5.75 20.41 -11.64
CA GLY A 365 6.41 19.81 -10.47
C GLY A 365 5.66 18.64 -9.83
N GLY A 366 4.53 18.23 -10.39
CA GLY A 366 3.75 17.10 -9.91
C GLY A 366 4.35 15.73 -10.23
N HIS A 367 4.05 14.74 -9.39
CA HIS A 367 4.42 13.34 -9.58
C HIS A 367 3.38 12.40 -8.97
N SER A 368 3.52 11.08 -9.17
CA SER A 368 2.54 10.07 -8.76
C SER A 368 2.14 10.09 -7.28
N LEU A 369 3.06 10.42 -6.38
CA LEU A 369 2.74 10.58 -4.96
C LEU A 369 1.87 11.81 -4.69
N LEU A 370 2.21 12.97 -5.26
CA LEU A 370 1.36 14.16 -5.17
C LEU A 370 -0.01 13.94 -5.81
N LEU A 371 -0.10 13.16 -6.90
CA LEU A 371 -1.39 12.73 -7.45
C LEU A 371 -2.21 11.94 -6.43
N SER A 372 -1.58 11.13 -5.57
CA SER A 372 -2.31 10.45 -4.50
C SER A 372 -2.85 11.41 -3.45
N ARG A 373 -2.14 12.52 -3.15
CA ARG A 373 -2.68 13.60 -2.30
C ARG A 373 -3.83 14.30 -3.00
N VAL A 374 -3.67 14.63 -4.28
CA VAL A 374 -4.71 15.28 -5.10
C VAL A 374 -5.96 14.41 -5.10
N ALA A 375 -5.85 13.12 -5.40
CA ALA A 375 -6.97 12.18 -5.37
C ALA A 375 -7.65 12.13 -3.99
N THR A 376 -6.86 12.18 -2.91
CA THR A 376 -7.40 12.24 -1.53
C THR A 376 -8.19 13.52 -1.28
N HIS A 377 -7.66 14.68 -1.65
CA HIS A 377 -8.34 15.98 -1.48
C HIS A 377 -9.56 16.11 -2.39
N VAL A 378 -9.48 15.64 -3.63
CA VAL A 378 -10.61 15.56 -4.56
C VAL A 378 -11.72 14.70 -3.96
N HIS A 379 -11.38 13.55 -3.38
CA HIS A 379 -12.36 12.71 -2.72
C HIS A 379 -12.98 13.39 -1.48
N LYS A 380 -12.16 13.95 -0.58
CA LYS A 380 -12.63 14.60 0.65
C LYS A 380 -13.46 15.87 0.40
N GLU A 381 -13.04 16.72 -0.54
CA GLU A 381 -13.62 18.05 -0.74
C GLU A 381 -14.73 18.06 -1.81
N LEU A 382 -14.68 17.13 -2.76
CA LEU A 382 -15.59 17.07 -3.90
C LEU A 382 -16.47 15.82 -3.93
N ASN A 383 -16.25 14.87 -3.01
CA ASN A 383 -16.90 13.55 -3.01
C ASN A 383 -16.74 12.80 -4.35
N MET A 384 -15.59 12.98 -5.00
CA MET A 384 -15.27 12.39 -6.30
C MET A 384 -14.13 11.39 -6.17
N LEU A 385 -14.33 10.17 -6.65
CA LEU A 385 -13.25 9.17 -6.73
C LEU A 385 -12.58 9.28 -8.10
N VAL A 386 -11.32 9.70 -8.15
CA VAL A 386 -10.53 9.73 -9.39
C VAL A 386 -9.44 8.68 -9.29
N LYS A 387 -9.35 7.79 -10.29
CA LYS A 387 -8.30 6.78 -10.33
C LYS A 387 -6.96 7.45 -10.64
N LEU A 388 -5.88 6.95 -10.04
CA LEU A 388 -4.54 7.49 -10.30
C LEU A 388 -4.17 7.44 -11.79
N ALA A 389 -4.56 6.37 -12.49
CA ALA A 389 -4.33 6.20 -13.92
C ALA A 389 -5.00 7.29 -14.78
N ASP A 390 -6.11 7.88 -14.32
CA ASP A 390 -6.79 8.93 -15.06
C ASP A 390 -5.98 10.22 -15.12
N PHE A 391 -5.26 10.55 -14.03
CA PHE A 391 -4.37 11.71 -14.00
C PHE A 391 -3.20 11.59 -14.99
N PHE A 392 -2.78 10.36 -15.34
CA PHE A 392 -1.75 10.15 -16.36
C PHE A 392 -2.29 10.30 -17.78
N LYS A 393 -3.58 9.99 -17.99
CA LYS A 393 -4.26 10.15 -19.29
C LYS A 393 -4.62 11.62 -19.56
N VAL A 394 -5.09 12.33 -18.55
CA VAL A 394 -5.51 13.73 -18.64
C VAL A 394 -4.81 14.58 -17.57
N PRO A 395 -3.52 14.92 -17.76
CA PRO A 395 -2.70 15.56 -16.73
C PRO A 395 -2.96 17.06 -16.58
N THR A 396 -4.14 17.55 -16.96
CA THR A 396 -4.54 18.97 -16.83
C THR A 396 -5.84 19.08 -16.05
N ILE A 397 -6.05 20.20 -15.37
CA ILE A 397 -7.31 20.47 -14.64
C ILE A 397 -8.49 20.44 -15.60
N ALA A 398 -8.36 21.05 -16.78
CA ALA A 398 -9.39 21.03 -17.82
C ALA A 398 -9.70 19.60 -18.30
N GLY A 399 -8.66 18.79 -18.53
CA GLY A 399 -8.80 17.39 -18.94
C GLY A 399 -9.47 16.54 -17.86
N LEU A 400 -9.07 16.72 -16.61
CA LEU A 400 -9.67 16.03 -15.46
C LEU A 400 -11.13 16.45 -15.23
N ALA A 401 -11.42 17.75 -15.27
CA ALA A 401 -12.79 18.26 -15.15
C ALA A 401 -13.68 17.71 -16.27
N ALA A 402 -13.17 17.63 -17.51
CA ALA A 402 -13.89 17.04 -18.64
C ALA A 402 -14.09 15.53 -18.46
N LEU A 403 -13.08 14.80 -17.99
CA LEU A 403 -13.20 13.37 -17.70
C LEU A 403 -14.25 13.12 -16.63
N VAL A 404 -14.19 13.80 -15.49
CA VAL A 404 -15.19 13.63 -14.41
C VAL A 404 -16.57 14.16 -14.80
N SER A 405 -16.67 15.07 -15.77
CA SER A 405 -17.98 15.48 -16.31
C SER A 405 -18.58 14.46 -17.28
N LYS A 406 -17.74 13.71 -18.02
CA LYS A 406 -18.16 12.70 -19.03
C LYS A 406 -18.40 11.33 -18.44
N THR A 407 -17.53 10.92 -17.52
CA THR A 407 -17.77 9.74 -16.69
C THR A 407 -18.74 10.20 -15.62
N GLN A 408 -19.95 9.64 -15.55
CA GLN A 408 -20.69 9.59 -14.29
C GLN A 408 -19.80 8.81 -13.30
N TYR A 409 -18.77 9.46 -12.78
CA TYR A 409 -17.99 8.95 -11.68
C TYR A 409 -18.94 9.00 -10.50
N ASP A 410 -19.46 7.83 -10.13
CA ASP A 410 -20.35 7.53 -9.00
C ASP A 410 -20.49 8.71 -8.03
N TYR A 411 -21.28 9.72 -8.44
CA TYR A 411 -22.13 10.39 -7.50
C TYR A 411 -23.13 9.31 -7.16
N GLN A 412 -22.79 8.46 -6.20
CA GLN A 412 -23.83 7.78 -5.46
C GLN A 412 -24.58 8.92 -4.79
N GLU A 413 -25.66 9.35 -5.43
CA GLU A 413 -26.69 10.08 -4.71
C GLU A 413 -26.89 9.30 -3.41
N PRO A 414 -26.85 9.97 -2.24
CA PRO A 414 -27.08 9.28 -0.98
C PRO A 414 -28.32 8.42 -1.16
N ILE A 415 -28.20 7.12 -0.87
CA ILE A 415 -29.25 6.13 -1.16
C ILE A 415 -30.55 6.71 -0.62
N PRO A 416 -31.49 7.14 -1.49
CA PRO A 416 -32.62 7.90 -1.03
C PRO A 416 -33.46 6.98 -0.16
N THR A 417 -33.85 7.47 1.02
CA THR A 417 -34.82 6.76 1.85
C THR A 417 -36.11 6.63 1.04
N ILE A 418 -36.44 5.39 0.68
CA ILE A 418 -37.71 5.11 0.01
C ILE A 418 -38.85 5.26 1.00
N THR A 419 -40.03 5.63 0.51
CA THR A 419 -41.25 5.62 1.33
C THR A 419 -41.54 4.21 1.82
N GLN A 420 -42.13 4.10 3.00
CA GLN A 420 -42.49 2.80 3.57
C GLN A 420 -43.48 2.09 2.64
N GLN A 421 -43.15 0.86 2.25
CA GLN A 421 -43.95 -0.01 1.40
C GLN A 421 -44.26 -1.32 2.12
N LYS A 422 -45.29 -2.03 1.63
CA LYS A 422 -45.66 -3.35 2.17
C LYS A 422 -44.62 -4.43 1.86
N SER A 423 -43.84 -4.25 0.79
CA SER A 423 -42.77 -5.15 0.39
C SER A 423 -41.75 -4.41 -0.47
N TYR A 424 -40.52 -4.91 -0.48
CA TYR A 424 -39.40 -4.33 -1.22
C TYR A 424 -38.76 -5.38 -2.11
N LEU A 425 -38.07 -4.93 -3.17
CA LEU A 425 -37.27 -5.82 -3.99
C LEU A 425 -36.11 -6.40 -3.17
N MET A 426 -35.82 -7.68 -3.37
CA MET A 426 -34.59 -8.28 -2.86
C MET A 426 -33.38 -7.76 -3.64
N SER A 427 -32.27 -7.56 -2.95
CA SER A 427 -30.97 -7.35 -3.58
C SER A 427 -30.54 -8.59 -4.38
N HIS A 428 -29.59 -8.44 -5.30
CA HIS A 428 -29.07 -9.58 -6.06
C HIS A 428 -28.49 -10.68 -5.15
N GLY A 429 -27.81 -10.29 -4.06
CA GLY A 429 -27.29 -11.23 -3.07
C GLY A 429 -28.39 -11.98 -2.32
N GLN A 430 -29.43 -11.26 -1.87
CA GLN A 430 -30.60 -11.86 -1.23
C GLN A 430 -31.33 -12.84 -2.16
N ARG A 431 -31.56 -12.47 -3.43
CA ARG A 431 -32.18 -13.36 -4.42
C ARG A 431 -31.39 -14.64 -4.64
N ARG A 432 -30.07 -14.54 -4.71
CA ARG A 432 -29.20 -15.71 -4.86
C ARG A 432 -29.33 -16.66 -3.67
N LEU A 433 -29.23 -16.16 -2.44
CA LEU A 433 -29.34 -16.99 -1.24
C LEU A 433 -30.75 -17.59 -1.11
N TRP A 434 -31.78 -16.80 -1.37
CA TRP A 434 -33.16 -17.26 -1.37
C TRP A 434 -33.41 -18.33 -2.46
N ALA A 435 -32.83 -18.20 -3.65
CA ALA A 435 -32.92 -19.23 -4.69
C ALA A 435 -32.21 -20.53 -4.31
N LEU A 436 -31.09 -20.46 -3.57
CA LEU A 436 -30.41 -21.66 -3.06
C LEU A 436 -31.27 -22.39 -2.02
N GLU A 437 -31.99 -21.65 -1.17
CA GLU A 437 -32.96 -22.21 -0.22
C GLU A 437 -34.08 -22.99 -0.93
N PHE A 438 -34.51 -22.56 -2.12
CA PHE A 438 -35.49 -23.31 -2.92
C PHE A 438 -34.96 -24.64 -3.45
N LEU A 439 -33.65 -24.76 -3.65
CA LEU A 439 -33.01 -26.00 -4.13
C LEU A 439 -32.83 -27.00 -2.99
N ASP A 440 -32.53 -26.54 -1.78
CA ASP A 440 -32.42 -27.36 -0.57
C ASP A 440 -32.80 -26.56 0.69
N ARG A 441 -34.06 -26.74 1.13
CA ARG A 441 -34.67 -26.05 2.27
C ARG A 441 -34.10 -26.44 3.64
N ASN A 442 -33.17 -27.40 3.70
CA ASN A 442 -32.62 -27.91 4.95
C ASN A 442 -31.08 -27.82 5.01
N HIS A 443 -30.44 -27.07 4.11
CA HIS A 443 -29.00 -26.91 4.15
C HIS A 443 -28.57 -25.97 5.28
N THR A 444 -27.38 -26.19 5.84
CA THR A 444 -26.78 -25.31 6.87
C THR A 444 -25.59 -24.52 6.35
N ALA A 445 -25.34 -24.57 5.03
CA ALA A 445 -24.13 -24.05 4.39
C ALA A 445 -23.90 -22.54 4.58
N TYR A 446 -24.97 -21.77 4.83
CA TYR A 446 -24.93 -20.32 5.01
C TYR A 446 -25.31 -19.88 6.43
N GLY A 447 -25.41 -20.81 7.39
CA GLY A 447 -25.55 -20.47 8.80
C GLY A 447 -24.25 -19.82 9.31
N MET A 448 -24.39 -18.78 10.14
CA MET A 448 -23.25 -18.07 10.76
C MET A 448 -23.23 -18.30 12.28
N PRO A 449 -22.94 -19.53 12.76
CA PRO A 449 -22.90 -19.79 14.19
C PRO A 449 -21.70 -19.09 14.84
N SER A 450 -21.90 -18.59 16.05
CA SER A 450 -20.84 -18.06 16.91
C SER A 450 -21.17 -18.39 18.35
N ALA A 451 -20.14 -18.68 19.14
CA ALA A 451 -20.25 -18.99 20.57
C ALA A 451 -19.27 -18.09 21.33
N TYR A 452 -19.73 -17.55 22.45
CA TYR A 452 -18.95 -16.63 23.28
C TYR A 452 -19.09 -17.05 24.73
N GLU A 453 -17.99 -17.01 25.47
CA GLU A 453 -17.95 -17.27 26.90
C GLU A 453 -17.93 -15.93 27.65
N PHE A 454 -18.82 -15.78 28.62
CA PHE A 454 -18.89 -14.61 29.49
C PHE A 454 -18.49 -15.04 30.90
N ASN A 455 -17.52 -14.33 31.48
CA ASN A 455 -17.07 -14.56 32.85
C ASN A 455 -17.52 -13.38 33.73
N GLY A 456 -18.24 -13.67 34.82
CA GLY A 456 -18.76 -12.69 35.78
C GLY A 456 -20.30 -12.59 35.81
N ASP A 457 -20.81 -11.61 36.54
CA ASP A 457 -22.25 -11.43 36.76
C ASP A 457 -22.95 -10.86 35.52
N LEU A 458 -23.48 -11.74 34.67
CA LEU A 458 -24.27 -11.34 33.50
C LEU A 458 -25.70 -10.94 33.91
N ASN A 459 -26.09 -9.69 33.66
CA ASN A 459 -27.48 -9.27 33.76
C ASN A 459 -28.28 -9.82 32.57
N ILE A 460 -28.96 -10.94 32.79
CA ILE A 460 -29.73 -11.67 31.76
C ILE A 460 -30.83 -10.78 31.13
N ALA A 461 -31.52 -9.97 31.94
CA ALA A 461 -32.57 -9.09 31.44
C ALA A 461 -32.00 -7.99 30.54
N ALA A 462 -30.83 -7.44 30.89
CA ALA A 462 -30.14 -6.47 30.04
C ALA A 462 -29.62 -7.11 28.74
N PHE A 463 -29.13 -8.35 28.82
CA PHE A 463 -28.67 -9.12 27.66
C PHE A 463 -29.78 -9.37 26.65
N GLU A 464 -30.95 -9.84 27.11
CA GLU A 464 -32.10 -10.07 26.23
C GLU A 464 -32.64 -8.75 25.65
N ASN A 465 -32.74 -7.69 26.46
CA ASN A 465 -33.11 -6.36 25.98
C ASN A 465 -32.13 -5.82 24.92
N ALA A 466 -30.83 -6.12 25.02
CA ALA A 466 -29.85 -5.70 24.03
C ALA A 466 -30.14 -6.32 22.65
N PHE A 467 -30.47 -7.61 22.61
CA PHE A 467 -30.87 -8.27 21.35
C PHE A 467 -32.19 -7.74 20.81
N GLN A 468 -33.19 -7.52 21.67
CA GLN A 468 -34.47 -6.93 21.23
C GLN A 468 -34.28 -5.53 20.64
N ASN A 469 -33.47 -4.68 21.26
CA ASN A 469 -33.13 -3.36 20.72
C ASN A 469 -32.37 -3.45 19.40
N LEU A 470 -31.47 -4.42 19.26
CA LEU A 470 -30.70 -4.65 18.05
C LEU A 470 -31.62 -5.10 16.89
N ILE A 471 -32.56 -6.00 17.16
CA ILE A 471 -33.59 -6.43 16.19
C ILE A 471 -34.51 -5.27 15.80
N GLN A 472 -34.94 -4.45 16.77
CA GLN A 472 -35.78 -3.28 16.49
C GLN A 472 -35.05 -2.26 15.61
N ARG A 473 -33.77 -2.01 15.90
CA ARG A 473 -32.93 -1.06 15.18
C ARG A 473 -32.62 -1.48 13.75
N HIS A 474 -32.35 -2.77 13.52
CA HIS A 474 -31.87 -3.27 12.23
C HIS A 474 -32.96 -4.02 11.49
N GLU A 475 -33.52 -3.39 10.45
CA GLU A 475 -34.65 -3.91 9.66
C GLU A 475 -34.44 -5.36 9.19
N ILE A 476 -33.22 -5.68 8.74
CA ILE A 476 -32.88 -7.01 8.22
C ILE A 476 -33.12 -8.16 9.21
N LEU A 477 -33.03 -7.91 10.52
CA LEU A 477 -33.26 -8.92 11.56
C LEU A 477 -34.75 -9.17 11.84
N ARG A 478 -35.60 -8.30 11.31
CA ARG A 478 -37.05 -8.39 11.29
C ARG A 478 -37.59 -8.49 9.85
N THR A 479 -36.79 -9.03 8.93
CA THR A 479 -37.15 -9.21 7.52
C THR A 479 -37.38 -10.67 7.17
N THR A 480 -38.42 -10.94 6.38
CA THR A 480 -38.71 -12.23 5.76
C THR A 480 -38.74 -12.11 4.23
N PHE A 481 -38.65 -13.23 3.53
CA PHE A 481 -38.48 -13.31 2.08
C PHE A 481 -39.54 -14.22 1.47
N THR A 482 -40.31 -13.71 0.51
CA THR A 482 -41.43 -14.45 -0.09
C THR A 482 -41.63 -14.08 -1.57
N LEU A 483 -42.55 -14.78 -2.25
CA LEU A 483 -43.01 -14.42 -3.58
C LEU A 483 -44.28 -13.58 -3.49
N ILE A 484 -44.28 -12.42 -4.13
CA ILE A 484 -45.47 -11.61 -4.37
C ILE A 484 -45.58 -11.42 -5.87
N ASP A 485 -46.69 -11.86 -6.47
CA ASP A 485 -46.94 -11.79 -7.92
C ASP A 485 -45.80 -12.41 -8.77
N ASN A 486 -45.27 -13.56 -8.33
CA ASN A 486 -44.11 -14.26 -8.90
C ASN A 486 -42.77 -13.47 -8.88
N GLU A 487 -42.68 -12.39 -8.11
CA GLU A 487 -41.42 -11.68 -7.86
C GLU A 487 -40.90 -11.95 -6.44
N PRO A 488 -39.60 -12.31 -6.29
CA PRO A 488 -38.98 -12.42 -4.97
C PRO A 488 -38.90 -11.05 -4.27
N ARG A 489 -39.60 -10.94 -3.14
CA ARG A 489 -39.67 -9.72 -2.33
C ARG A 489 -39.30 -9.96 -0.87
N GLN A 490 -38.80 -8.90 -0.24
CA GLN A 490 -38.55 -8.86 1.19
C GLN A 490 -39.67 -8.07 1.90
N ILE A 491 -40.09 -8.55 3.06
CA ILE A 491 -41.09 -7.93 3.93
C ILE A 491 -40.41 -7.58 5.24
N VAL A 492 -40.38 -6.29 5.57
CA VAL A 492 -39.84 -5.77 6.82
C VAL A 492 -40.98 -5.66 7.83
N HIS A 493 -40.93 -6.43 8.91
CA HIS A 493 -41.95 -6.47 9.95
C HIS A 493 -41.69 -5.38 11.00
N GLU A 494 -42.73 -4.70 11.49
CA GLU A 494 -42.56 -3.65 12.53
C GLU A 494 -41.97 -4.20 13.83
N GLN A 495 -42.35 -5.44 14.18
CA GLN A 495 -41.83 -6.20 15.30
C GLN A 495 -41.57 -7.64 14.84
N MET A 496 -40.61 -8.29 15.49
CA MET A 496 -40.28 -9.69 15.25
C MET A 496 -40.20 -10.39 16.61
N ASP A 497 -40.93 -11.49 16.76
CA ASP A 497 -40.88 -12.29 17.97
C ASP A 497 -39.48 -12.88 18.13
N PHE A 498 -38.84 -12.54 19.25
CA PHE A 498 -37.51 -13.02 19.59
C PHE A 498 -37.36 -13.15 21.11
N ALA A 499 -36.80 -14.28 21.52
CA ALA A 499 -36.46 -14.55 22.91
C ALA A 499 -35.11 -15.28 22.98
N VAL A 500 -34.33 -14.97 24.01
CA VAL A 500 -33.10 -15.72 24.30
C VAL A 500 -33.47 -17.02 24.98
N LYS A 501 -33.15 -18.17 24.37
CA LYS A 501 -33.41 -19.46 24.99
C LYS A 501 -32.37 -19.72 26.08
N GLN A 502 -32.79 -19.64 27.33
CA GLN A 502 -31.93 -19.89 28.48
C GLN A 502 -31.92 -21.38 28.83
N ILE A 503 -30.75 -21.92 29.10
CA ILE A 503 -30.55 -23.32 29.53
C ILE A 503 -29.63 -23.28 30.75
N ASP A 504 -30.16 -23.68 31.90
CA ASP A 504 -29.39 -23.76 33.14
C ASP A 504 -28.67 -25.12 33.22
N LEU A 505 -27.34 -25.09 33.23
CA LEU A 505 -26.47 -26.26 33.30
C LEU A 505 -25.79 -26.39 34.67
N MET A 506 -26.15 -25.59 35.68
CA MET A 506 -25.44 -25.56 36.97
C MET A 506 -25.42 -26.92 37.68
N GLU A 507 -26.48 -27.72 37.57
CA GLU A 507 -26.64 -29.00 38.26
C GLU A 507 -26.26 -30.24 37.42
N TYR A 508 -25.81 -30.05 36.18
CA TYR A 508 -25.46 -31.17 35.30
C TYR A 508 -24.02 -31.67 35.56
N GLU A 509 -23.83 -32.99 35.66
CA GLU A 509 -22.50 -33.58 35.90
C GLU A 509 -21.58 -33.51 34.67
N LYS A 510 -22.15 -33.47 33.45
CA LYS A 510 -21.42 -33.47 32.16
C LYS A 510 -21.59 -32.19 31.36
N LYS A 511 -21.38 -31.03 32.00
CA LYS A 511 -21.64 -29.71 31.39
C LYS A 511 -20.90 -29.51 30.07
N GLU A 512 -19.63 -29.90 29.98
CA GLU A 512 -18.80 -29.72 28.79
C GLU A 512 -19.33 -30.49 27.56
N GLU A 513 -19.77 -31.75 27.76
CA GLU A 513 -20.39 -32.56 26.68
C GLU A 513 -21.68 -31.87 26.19
N ILE A 514 -22.51 -31.39 27.12
CA ILE A 514 -23.79 -30.71 26.80
C ILE A 514 -23.55 -29.37 26.09
N ILE A 515 -22.54 -28.60 26.50
CA ILE A 515 -22.16 -27.34 25.84
C ILE A 515 -21.71 -27.61 24.41
N SER A 516 -20.83 -28.59 24.21
CA SER A 516 -20.33 -28.97 22.88
C SER A 516 -21.47 -29.41 21.96
N GLU A 517 -22.38 -30.25 22.47
CA GLU A 517 -23.56 -30.69 21.73
C GLU A 517 -24.50 -29.53 21.41
N ALA A 518 -24.73 -28.62 22.37
CA ALA A 518 -25.56 -27.44 22.16
C ALA A 518 -24.99 -26.51 21.08
N ILE A 519 -23.68 -26.27 21.07
CA ILE A 519 -22.99 -25.48 20.04
C ILE A 519 -23.17 -26.15 18.66
N HIS A 520 -22.94 -27.45 18.57
CA HIS A 520 -23.07 -28.21 17.32
C HIS A 520 -24.51 -28.22 16.80
N ASN A 521 -25.49 -28.42 17.67
CA ASN A 521 -26.91 -28.38 17.32
C ASN A 521 -27.36 -26.98 16.89
N ASN A 522 -26.80 -25.92 17.50
CA ASN A 522 -27.09 -24.56 17.09
C ASN A 522 -26.49 -24.25 15.70
N ALA A 523 -25.27 -24.71 15.43
CA ALA A 523 -24.62 -24.60 14.12
C ALA A 523 -25.37 -25.32 13.00
N LYS A 524 -26.16 -26.34 13.35
CA LYS A 524 -27.01 -27.09 12.42
C LYS A 524 -28.45 -26.57 12.34
N THR A 525 -28.79 -25.51 13.05
CA THR A 525 -30.15 -24.95 12.99
C THR A 525 -30.39 -24.36 11.60
N THR A 526 -31.47 -24.79 10.95
CA THR A 526 -31.98 -24.21 9.71
C THR A 526 -32.97 -23.09 10.03
N PHE A 527 -33.13 -22.16 9.11
CA PHE A 527 -34.05 -21.03 9.25
C PHE A 527 -35.08 -21.06 8.13
N ASN A 528 -36.33 -20.76 8.46
CA ASN A 528 -37.35 -20.56 7.44
C ASN A 528 -37.30 -19.10 6.96
N LEU A 529 -36.83 -18.87 5.73
CA LEU A 529 -36.72 -17.52 5.16
C LEU A 529 -38.09 -16.83 4.98
N GLU A 530 -39.17 -17.59 4.89
CA GLU A 530 -40.54 -17.07 4.72
C GLU A 530 -41.19 -16.67 6.05
N THR A 531 -40.74 -17.23 7.18
CA THR A 531 -41.39 -17.04 8.49
C THR A 531 -40.40 -16.96 9.66
N GLY A 532 -40.58 -15.96 10.53
CA GLY A 532 -39.86 -15.86 11.80
C GLY A 532 -38.49 -15.17 11.72
N SER A 533 -37.80 -15.11 12.85
CA SER A 533 -36.48 -14.46 12.94
C SER A 533 -35.39 -15.33 12.33
N LEU A 534 -34.50 -14.72 11.56
CA LEU A 534 -33.28 -15.35 11.02
C LEU A 534 -32.11 -15.33 12.02
N LEU A 535 -32.42 -15.15 13.31
CA LEU A 535 -31.48 -15.12 14.42
C LEU A 535 -31.99 -16.02 15.53
N LYS A 536 -31.10 -16.84 16.09
CA LYS A 536 -31.38 -17.68 17.26
C LYS A 536 -30.25 -17.56 18.26
N VAL A 537 -30.60 -17.29 19.52
CA VAL A 537 -29.63 -17.12 20.60
C VAL A 537 -30.00 -18.06 21.74
N ASN A 538 -29.02 -18.87 22.16
CA ASN A 538 -29.13 -19.68 23.37
C ASN A 538 -28.12 -19.15 24.40
N LEU A 539 -28.55 -19.04 25.65
CA LEU A 539 -27.69 -18.68 26.77
C LEU A 539 -27.55 -19.90 27.70
N LEU A 540 -26.34 -20.45 27.79
CA LEU A 540 -26.02 -21.59 28.65
C LEU A 540 -25.43 -21.08 29.96
N LYS A 541 -26.12 -21.27 31.09
CA LYS A 541 -25.60 -20.90 32.40
C LYS A 541 -24.80 -22.06 32.99
N VAL A 542 -23.49 -21.88 33.16
CA VAL A 542 -22.56 -22.97 33.52
C VAL A 542 -22.05 -22.88 34.96
N SER A 543 -22.02 -21.68 35.52
CA SER A 543 -21.52 -21.33 36.86
C SER A 543 -22.41 -20.31 37.55
#